data_AF-X0SVV0-F1
#
_entry.id   AF-X0SVV0-F1
#
_cell.length_a   1.000
_cell.length_b   1.000
_cell.length_c   1.000
_cell.angle_alpha   90.00
_cell.angle_beta   90.00
_cell.angle_gamma   90.00
#
_symmetry.space_group_name_H-M   'P 1'
#
loop_
_entity.id
_entity.type
_entity.pdbx_description
1 polymer ?
#
loop_
_entity_poly.entity_id
_entity_poly.type
_entity_poly.pdbx_seq_one_letter_code
_entity_poly.pdbx_strand_id
1 'polypeptide(L)' 'MAEAIVNNLDGINWHAYSAGTQPAGYVHPKTIQVLAEIGIQHQGKSKSVDHFRNVPFNLVVPVCDSAAEECPIWLG' A
#
# COMPACT_ATOMS: atom_id res chain seq x y z
N MET A 1 5.15 -2.46 -1.82
CA MET A 1 6.38 -2.53 -0.99
C MET A 1 6.07 -2.11 0.45
N ALA A 2 5.69 -0.86 0.71
CA ALA A 2 5.39 -0.36 2.06
C ALA A 2 4.38 -1.24 2.83
N GLU A 3 3.27 -1.65 2.19
CA GLU A 3 2.28 -2.59 2.76
C GLU A 3 2.95 -3.85 3.34
N ALA A 4 3.82 -4.50 2.56
CA ALA A 4 4.50 -5.73 2.95
C ALA A 4 5.45 -5.53 4.13
N ILE A 5 6.19 -4.42 4.12
CA ILE A 5 7.18 -4.10 5.17
C ILE A 5 6.47 -3.83 6.49
N VAL A 6 5.43 -3.00 6.50
CA VAL A 6 4.69 -2.68 7.73
C VAL A 6 4.06 -3.95 8.33
N ASN A 7 3.40 -4.75 7.49
CA ASN A 7 2.77 -5.99 7.94
C ASN A 7 3.79 -7.04 8.44
N ASN A 8 5.03 -7.00 7.98
CA ASN A 8 6.09 -7.88 8.46
C ASN A 8 6.72 -7.39 9.77
N LEU A 9 6.90 -6.06 9.92
CA LEU A 9 7.52 -5.47 11.10
C LEU A 9 6.59 -5.41 12.32
N ASP A 10 5.32 -5.08 12.12
CA ASP A 10 4.35 -4.92 13.22
C ASP A 10 2.93 -5.29 12.79
N GLY A 11 2.76 -6.51 12.29
CA GLY A 11 1.46 -7.04 11.86
C GLY A 11 0.44 -7.27 12.99
N ILE A 12 0.83 -7.07 14.25
CA ILE A 12 -0.04 -7.24 15.43
C ILE A 12 -0.78 -5.94 15.74
N ASN A 13 -0.07 -4.81 15.77
CA ASN A 13 -0.68 -3.52 16.08
C ASN A 13 -1.18 -2.81 14.82
N TRP A 14 -0.54 -3.05 13.68
CA TRP A 14 -0.86 -2.41 12.41
C TRP A 14 -1.23 -3.44 11.36
N HIS A 15 -2.28 -3.14 10.62
CA HIS A 15 -2.61 -3.85 9.41
C HIS A 15 -2.64 -2.86 8.24
N ALA A 16 -1.56 -2.89 7.46
CA ALA A 16 -1.35 -1.99 6.34
C ALA A 16 -2.02 -2.50 5.07
N TYR A 17 -2.52 -1.55 4.29
CA TYR A 17 -3.01 -1.70 2.93
C TYR A 17 -2.30 -0.69 2.02
N SER A 18 -2.21 -1.01 0.73
CA SER A 18 -1.74 -0.10 -0.31
C SER A 18 -2.70 -0.06 -1.50
N ALA A 19 -2.77 1.10 -2.13
CA ALA A 19 -3.53 1.36 -3.33
C ALA A 19 -2.95 2.58 -4.06
N GLY A 20 -3.29 2.77 -5.33
CA GLY A 20 -2.89 3.95 -6.11
C GLY A 20 -4.09 4.63 -6.77
N THR A 21 -3.97 5.93 -7.06
CA THR A 21 -4.98 6.70 -7.81
C THR A 21 -5.07 6.21 -9.26
N GLN A 22 -3.92 5.83 -9.83
CA GLN A 22 -3.81 5.25 -11.17
C GLN A 22 -3.02 3.93 -11.09
N PRO A 23 -3.66 2.81 -10.69
CA PRO A 23 -2.96 1.54 -10.52
C PRO A 23 -2.51 0.95 -11.86
N ALA A 24 -1.23 0.56 -11.95
CA ALA A 24 -0.65 -0.05 -13.15
C ALA A 24 -1.22 -1.45 -13.50
N GLY A 25 -2.03 -2.05 -12.63
CA GLY A 25 -2.63 -3.37 -12.83
C GLY A 25 -1.73 -4.56 -12.48
N TYR A 26 -0.43 -4.33 -12.25
CA TYR A 26 0.52 -5.35 -11.81
C TYR A 26 1.46 -4.81 -10.72
N VAL A 27 2.07 -5.73 -9.96
CA VAL A 27 3.14 -5.38 -9.01
C VAL A 27 4.47 -5.43 -9.76
N HIS A 28 5.27 -4.36 -9.67
CA HIS A 28 6.54 -4.29 -10.36
C HIS A 28 7.46 -5.47 -9.97
N PRO A 29 8.04 -6.25 -10.91
CA PRO A 29 8.81 -7.45 -10.59
C PRO A 29 9.97 -7.21 -9.60
N LYS A 30 10.69 -6.08 -9.75
CA LYS A 30 11.75 -5.69 -8.81
C LYS A 30 11.27 -5.51 -7.37
N THR A 31 10.00 -5.13 -7.15
CA THR A 31 9.45 -5.04 -5.79
C THR A 31 9.40 -6.41 -5.14
N ILE A 32 8.99 -7.44 -5.88
CA ILE A 32 8.95 -8.82 -5.37
C ILE A 32 10.39 -9.30 -5.09
N GLN A 33 11.32 -9.02 -5.99
CA GLN A 33 12.73 -9.37 -5.80
C GLN A 33 13.32 -8.74 -4.53
N VAL A 34 13.20 -7.42 -4.38
CA VAL A 34 13.78 -6.70 -3.22
C VAL A 34 13.13 -7.13 -1.90
N LEU A 35 11.81 -7.39 -1.90
CA LEU A 35 11.15 -7.92 -0.71
C LEU A 35 11.69 -9.32 -0.34
N ALA A 36 11.93 -10.18 -1.33
CA ALA A 36 12.51 -11.50 -1.10
C ALA A 36 13.95 -11.43 -0.58
N GLU A 37 14.76 -10.48 -1.05
CA GLU A 37 16.15 -10.26 -0.59
C GLU A 37 16.21 -9.96 0.92
N ILE A 38 15.18 -9.32 1.48
CA ILE A 38 15.05 -9.04 2.92
C ILE A 38 14.18 -10.07 3.65
N GLY A 39 13.86 -11.20 3.03
CA GLY A 39 13.09 -12.29 3.65
C GLY A 39 11.59 -12.03 3.79
N ILE A 40 11.04 -11.01 3.13
CA ILE A 40 9.61 -10.67 3.17
C ILE A 40 8.90 -11.29 1.97
N GLN A 41 7.98 -12.22 2.23
CA GLN A 41 7.08 -12.73 1.22
C GLN A 41 5.85 -11.81 1.10
N HIS A 42 5.48 -11.45 -0.12
CA HIS A 42 4.31 -10.60 -0.37
C HIS A 42 3.59 -11.02 -1.64
N GLN A 43 2.27 -11.21 -1.53
CA GLN A 43 1.38 -11.59 -2.64
C GLN A 43 0.35 -10.48 -2.93
N GLY A 44 0.76 -9.22 -2.80
CA GLY A 44 -0.12 -8.08 -3.07
C GLY A 44 -0.50 -7.94 -4.53
N LYS A 45 -1.50 -7.09 -4.77
CA LYS A 45 -1.98 -6.72 -6.11
C LYS A 45 -1.98 -5.20 -6.25
N SER A 46 -1.85 -4.73 -7.49
CA SER A 46 -2.11 -3.31 -7.80
C SER A 46 -3.61 -3.06 -7.71
N LYS A 47 -4.02 -2.13 -6.85
CA LYS A 47 -5.43 -1.87 -6.48
C LYS A 47 -5.72 -0.37 -6.61
N SER A 48 -6.93 -0.01 -7.04
CA SER A 48 -7.39 1.39 -7.01
C SER A 48 -7.71 1.81 -5.57
N VAL A 49 -7.40 3.06 -5.24
CA VAL A 49 -7.84 3.71 -3.98
C VAL A 49 -9.36 3.70 -3.82
N ASP A 50 -10.11 3.63 -4.91
CA ASP A 50 -11.58 3.62 -4.89
C ASP A 50 -12.16 2.44 -4.10
N HIS A 51 -11.45 1.32 -4.06
CA HIS A 51 -11.87 0.12 -3.32
C HIS A 51 -11.91 0.37 -1.81
N PHE A 52 -11.24 1.42 -1.33
CA PHE A 52 -11.05 1.71 0.09
C PHE A 52 -11.77 2.99 0.53
N ARG A 53 -12.64 3.58 -0.30
CA ARG A 53 -13.34 4.85 0.03
C ARG A 53 -14.14 4.78 1.32
N ASN A 54 -14.70 3.62 1.64
CA ASN A 54 -15.53 3.42 2.84
C ASN A 54 -14.78 2.71 3.97
N VAL A 55 -13.45 2.59 3.86
CA VAL A 55 -12.64 1.96 4.89
C VAL A 55 -12.17 3.05 5.86
N PRO A 56 -12.49 2.94 7.17
CA PRO A 56 -12.14 3.95 8.16
C PRO A 56 -10.67 3.78 8.58
N PHE A 57 -9.74 4.24 7.75
CA PHE A 57 -8.32 4.19 8.08
C PHE A 57 -7.96 5.20 9.17
N ASN A 58 -7.21 4.75 10.19
CA ASN A 58 -6.68 5.62 11.23
C ASN A 58 -5.51 6.50 10.74
N LEU A 59 -4.81 6.06 9.69
CA LEU A 59 -3.66 6.75 9.11
C LEU A 59 -3.61 6.49 7.60
N VAL A 60 -3.44 7.56 6.82
CA VAL A 60 -3.21 7.50 5.37
C VAL A 60 -1.89 8.20 5.07
N VAL A 61 -1.00 7.52 4.35
CA VAL A 61 0.35 8.03 4.03
C VAL A 61 0.52 8.11 2.50
N PRO A 62 0.54 9.31 1.89
CA PRO A 62 0.94 9.44 0.50
C PRO A 62 2.45 9.19 0.35
N VAL A 63 2.85 8.45 -0.68
CA VAL A 63 4.25 8.02 -0.89
C VAL A 63 4.90 8.61 -2.13
N CYS A 64 4.15 9.38 -2.93
CA CYS A 64 4.64 10.18 -4.04
C CYS A 64 3.86 11.50 -4.11
N ASP A 65 4.44 12.50 -4.77
CA ASP A 65 3.83 13.83 -4.87
C ASP A 65 2.45 13.78 -5.55
N SER A 66 2.33 13.02 -6.64
CA SER A 66 1.03 12.83 -7.31
C SER A 66 -0.03 12.22 -6.38
N ALA A 67 0.35 11.28 -5.51
CA ALA A 67 -0.59 10.74 -4.52
C ALA A 67 -0.94 11.76 -3.44
N ALA A 68 -0.04 12.68 -3.09
CA ALA A 68 -0.35 13.74 -2.14
C ALA A 68 -1.40 14.73 -2.70
N GLU A 69 -1.43 14.93 -4.01
CA GLU A 69 -2.37 15.84 -4.68
C GLU A 69 -3.69 15.17 -5.09
N GLU A 70 -3.65 13.91 -5.54
CA GLU A 70 -4.81 13.24 -6.15
C GLU A 70 -5.57 12.31 -5.19
N CYS A 71 -4.99 11.92 -4.04
CA CYS A 71 -5.66 10.99 -3.14
C CYS A 71 -6.95 11.58 -2.58
N PRO A 72 -8.03 10.78 -2.48
CA PRO A 72 -9.23 11.22 -1.80
C PRO A 72 -8.95 11.48 -0.31
N ILE A 73 -9.81 12.27 0.32
CA ILE A 73 -9.72 12.55 1.76
C ILE A 73 -10.39 11.40 2.52
N TRP A 74 -9.68 10.82 3.48
CA TRP A 74 -10.24 9.91 4.48
C TRP A 74 -10.43 10.68 5.80
N LEU A 75 -11.68 10.78 6.26
CA LEU A 75 -12.04 11.54 7.46
C LEU A 75 -12.13 10.70 8.75
N GLY A 76 -11.84 9.40 8.67
CA GLY A 76 -11.99 8.48 9.80
C GLY A 76 -13.42 7.98 9.95
#